data_AF-A0A3C1X6A7-F1
#
_entry.id   AF-A0A3C1X6A7-F1
#
_cell.length_a   1.000
_cell.length_b   1.000
_cell.length_c   1.000
_cell.angle_alpha   90.00
_cell.angle_beta   90.00
_cell.angle_gamma   90.00
#
_symmetry.space_group_name_H-M   'P 1'
#
loop_
_entity.id
_entity.type
_entity.pdbx_description
1 polymer ?
#
loop_
_entity_poly.entity_id
_entity_poly.type
_entity_poly.pdbx_seq_one_letter_code
_entity_poly.pdbx_strand_id
1 'polypeptide(L)'
;MSQSSCHNGGQTCWSCPAVEFKGHVDFRACGQAAFRRAAEGQLVVECRRRPEIGYFDPLSITFESCSEWKKTDCGYMLDGMKVLILGMDGYLGWPLALKLAKLGCRVYGIDNMLRRKLVA
;
A
#
# COMPACT_ATOMS: atom_id res chain seq x y z
N MET A 1 -26.95 10.51 8.72
CA MET A 1 -25.47 10.40 8.66
C MET A 1 -25.15 9.37 7.59
N SER A 2 -25.05 9.78 6.32
CA SER A 2 -24.79 8.84 5.24
C SER A 2 -23.38 8.27 5.42
N GLN A 3 -23.26 6.94 5.33
CA GLN A 3 -21.97 6.26 5.28
C GLN A 3 -21.22 6.77 4.05
N SER A 4 -20.38 7.79 4.22
CA SER A 4 -19.43 8.17 3.19
C SER A 4 -18.41 7.04 3.14
N SER A 5 -18.49 6.22 2.08
CA SER A 5 -17.49 5.22 1.77
C SER A 5 -16.12 5.91 1.73
N CYS A 6 -15.10 5.32 2.34
CA CYS A 6 -13.76 5.88 2.27
C CYS A 6 -13.34 5.94 0.80
N HIS A 7 -12.79 7.08 0.35
CA HIS A 7 -12.42 7.31 -1.05
C HIS A 7 -11.46 6.25 -1.62
N ASN A 8 -10.67 5.58 -0.77
CA ASN A 8 -9.74 4.52 -1.13
C ASN A 8 -10.19 3.10 -0.75
N GLY A 9 -11.44 2.90 -0.30
CA GLY A 9 -11.93 1.59 0.14
C GLY A 9 -11.90 0.52 -0.97
N GLY A 10 -12.19 0.92 -2.21
CA GLY A 10 -12.15 0.04 -3.38
C GLY A 10 -10.76 -0.20 -3.99
N GLN A 11 -9.71 0.43 -3.45
CA GLN A 11 -8.34 0.14 -3.87
C GLN A 11 -7.95 -1.28 -3.43
N THR A 12 -7.11 -1.95 -4.20
CA THR A 12 -6.75 -3.35 -3.97
C THR A 12 -5.30 -3.52 -3.53
N CYS A 13 -4.93 -4.75 -3.17
CA CYS A 13 -3.56 -5.15 -2.89
C CYS A 13 -2.55 -4.77 -4.00
N TRP A 14 -3.00 -4.50 -5.23
CA TRP A 14 -2.19 -3.88 -6.28
C TRP A 14 -1.44 -2.62 -5.82
N SER A 15 -2.10 -1.78 -5.02
CA SER A 15 -1.56 -0.50 -4.53
C SER A 15 -0.98 -0.60 -3.11
N CYS A 16 -0.84 -1.81 -2.57
CA CYS A 16 -0.43 -2.02 -1.19
C CYS A 16 1.10 -2.11 -1.05
N PRO A 17 1.74 -1.28 -0.22
CA PRO A 17 3.20 -1.33 -0.03
C PRO A 17 3.68 -2.58 0.73
N ALA A 18 2.76 -3.37 1.31
CA ALA A 18 3.08 -4.62 1.98
C ALA A 18 3.11 -5.83 1.03
N VAL A 19 2.71 -5.66 -0.22
CA VAL A 19 2.61 -6.74 -1.20
C VAL A 19 3.96 -6.98 -1.88
N GLU A 20 4.32 -8.26 -2.04
CA GLU A 20 5.41 -8.70 -2.89
C GLU A 20 4.85 -9.37 -4.14
N PHE A 21 5.26 -8.86 -5.30
CA PHE A 21 4.94 -9.46 -6.59
C PHE A 21 5.88 -10.64 -6.85
N LYS A 22 5.30 -11.84 -6.97
CA LYS A 22 6.02 -13.06 -7.32
C LYS A 22 5.56 -13.43 -8.73
N GLY A 23 6.48 -13.38 -9.70
CA GLY A 23 6.17 -13.63 -11.11
C GLY A 23 5.67 -15.05 -11.39
N HIS A 24 5.32 -15.28 -12.66
CA HIS A 24 4.79 -16.53 -13.23
C HIS A 24 5.16 -17.83 -12.50
N VAL A 25 4.17 -18.46 -11.88
CA VAL A 25 4.28 -19.84 -11.40
C VAL A 25 3.78 -20.77 -12.52
N ASP A 26 4.69 -21.54 -13.12
CA ASP A 26 4.39 -22.57 -14.12
C ASP A 26 3.86 -23.83 -13.42
N PHE A 27 2.57 -24.13 -13.59
CA PHE A 27 1.83 -25.23 -12.95
C PHE A 27 2.09 -26.61 -13.58
N ARG A 28 3.34 -27.00 -13.81
CA ARG A 28 3.66 -28.43 -14.08
C ARG A 28 3.46 -29.35 -12.85
N ALA A 29 3.02 -28.81 -11.71
CA ALA A 29 2.59 -29.60 -10.56
C ALA A 29 1.17 -30.15 -10.80
N CYS A 30 1.12 -31.44 -11.13
CA CYS A 30 -0.07 -32.27 -11.30
C CYS A 30 -1.08 -32.12 -10.14
N GLY A 31 -2.32 -31.69 -10.45
CA GLY A 31 -3.42 -31.52 -9.49
C GLY A 31 -4.66 -30.89 -10.13
N GLN A 32 -5.21 -31.56 -11.14
CA GLN A 32 -6.30 -31.09 -11.99
C GLN A 32 -7.61 -30.89 -11.21
N ALA A 33 -8.03 -29.63 -10.99
CA ALA A 33 -9.45 -29.22 -10.96
C ALA A 33 -9.69 -27.71 -10.70
N ALA A 34 -8.76 -26.99 -10.06
CA ALA A 34 -9.00 -25.59 -9.64
C ALA A 34 -8.35 -24.49 -10.52
N PHE A 35 -7.53 -24.86 -11.52
CA PHE A 35 -6.61 -23.93 -12.19
C PHE A 35 -6.91 -23.65 -13.67
N ARG A 36 -8.19 -23.62 -14.09
CA ARG A 36 -8.54 -23.33 -15.50
C ARG A 36 -8.43 -21.85 -15.90
N ARG A 37 -7.76 -21.00 -15.13
CA ARG A 37 -7.39 -19.62 -15.54
C ARG A 37 -5.90 -19.30 -15.41
N ALA A 38 -5.05 -20.26 -15.03
CA ALA A 38 -3.60 -20.09 -15.00
C ALA A 38 -2.92 -20.36 -16.36
N ALA A 39 -3.66 -20.25 -17.47
CA ALA A 39 -3.14 -20.50 -18.81
C ALA A 39 -2.55 -19.24 -19.49
N GLU A 40 -2.67 -18.06 -18.88
CA GLU A 40 -2.09 -16.83 -19.40
C GLU A 40 -1.64 -15.96 -18.22
N GLY A 41 -0.35 -15.62 -18.15
CA GLY A 41 0.06 -14.36 -17.53
C GLY A 41 -0.20 -14.11 -16.04
N GLN A 42 -0.79 -15.05 -15.28
CA GLN A 42 -1.50 -14.66 -14.06
C GLN A 42 -0.51 -14.26 -12.94
N LEU A 43 -0.34 -12.95 -12.77
CA LEU A 43 0.47 -12.33 -11.74
C LEU A 43 -0.10 -12.68 -10.36
N VAL A 44 0.71 -13.37 -9.55
CA VAL A 44 0.35 -13.69 -8.16
C VAL A 44 1.17 -12.85 -7.20
N VAL A 45 0.61 -12.65 -6.02
CA VAL A 45 1.25 -11.87 -4.97
C VAL A 45 1.19 -12.58 -3.64
N GLU A 46 2.13 -12.22 -2.77
CA GLU A 46 2.13 -12.58 -1.34
C GLU A 46 2.09 -11.30 -0.49
N CYS A 47 1.44 -11.36 0.67
CA CYS A 47 1.37 -10.24 1.60
C CYS A 47 2.40 -10.42 2.72
N ARG A 48 3.34 -9.47 2.88
CA ARG A 48 4.33 -9.50 3.99
C ARG A 48 3.71 -9.45 5.38
N ARG A 49 2.52 -8.85 5.49
CA ARG A 49 1.80 -8.70 6.77
C ARG A 49 0.88 -9.88 7.08
N ARG A 50 0.52 -10.67 6.05
CA ARG A 50 -0.43 -11.78 6.13
C ARG A 50 0.10 -12.99 5.36
N PRO A 51 1.16 -13.64 5.86
CA PRO A 51 1.76 -14.79 5.18
C PRO A 51 0.80 -16.01 5.10
N GLU A 52 -0.24 -16.05 5.94
CA GLU A 52 -1.21 -17.16 5.99
C GLU A 52 -2.12 -17.27 4.76
N ILE A 53 -2.24 -16.21 3.95
CA ILE A 53 -3.06 -16.22 2.72
C ILE A 53 -2.40 -17.05 1.61
N GLY A 54 -1.06 -17.15 1.62
CA GLY A 54 -0.28 -17.71 0.51
C GLY A 54 -0.34 -16.81 -0.74
N TYR A 55 -0.30 -17.45 -1.93
CA TYR A 55 -0.37 -16.77 -3.22
C TYR A 55 -1.82 -16.43 -3.59
N PHE A 56 -2.07 -15.18 -3.99
CA PHE A 56 -3.40 -14.74 -4.41
C PHE A 56 -3.33 -13.72 -5.56
N ASP A 57 -4.49 -13.46 -6.18
CA ASP A 57 -4.65 -12.42 -7.20
C ASP A 57 -4.64 -11.03 -6.54
N PRO A 58 -3.76 -10.09 -6.92
CA PRO A 58 -3.66 -8.76 -6.29
C PRO A 58 -4.94 -7.91 -6.39
N LEU A 59 -5.88 -8.26 -7.28
CA LEU A 59 -7.16 -7.56 -7.43
C LEU A 59 -8.28 -8.12 -6.54
N SER A 60 -8.05 -9.25 -5.86
CA SER A 60 -9.09 -9.95 -5.10
C SER A 60 -9.40 -9.35 -3.72
N ILE A 61 -8.43 -8.67 -3.10
CA ILE A 61 -8.55 -8.10 -1.76
C ILE A 61 -8.53 -6.58 -1.86
N THR A 62 -9.59 -5.92 -1.36
CA THR A 62 -9.70 -4.47 -1.28
C THR A 62 -9.16 -3.96 0.07
N PHE A 63 -8.90 -2.66 0.18
CA PHE A 63 -8.50 -2.04 1.45
C PHE A 63 -9.60 -2.18 2.50
N GLU A 64 -10.87 -2.13 2.08
CA GLU A 64 -12.00 -2.34 2.98
C GLU A 64 -12.11 -3.79 3.51
N SER A 65 -11.81 -4.80 2.69
CA SER A 65 -11.89 -6.21 3.12
C SER A 65 -10.64 -6.72 3.84
N CYS A 66 -9.54 -5.96 3.82
CA CYS A 66 -8.27 -6.36 4.42
C CYS A 66 -8.18 -6.01 5.91
N SER A 67 -7.83 -6.98 6.76
CA SER A 67 -7.67 -6.78 8.21
C SER A 67 -6.55 -5.81 8.61
N GLU A 68 -5.55 -5.62 7.74
CA GLU A 68 -4.38 -4.76 7.98
C GLU A 68 -4.66 -3.27 7.75
N TRP A 69 -5.55 -2.95 6.82
CA TRP A 69 -5.91 -1.58 6.51
C TRP A 69 -6.92 -1.08 7.55
N LYS A 70 -6.55 -0.05 8.32
CA LYS A 70 -7.40 0.54 9.35
C LYS A 70 -8.06 1.81 8.83
N LYS A 71 -9.36 1.94 9.08
CA LYS A 71 -10.11 3.15 8.73
C LYS A 71 -9.67 4.31 9.64
N THR A 72 -9.33 5.43 9.03
CA THR A 72 -9.01 6.70 9.72
C THR A 72 -9.82 7.84 9.12
N ASP A 73 -9.71 9.04 9.70
CA ASP A 73 -10.37 10.25 9.19
C ASP A 73 -9.92 10.60 7.75
N CYS A 74 -8.74 10.15 7.34
CA CYS A 74 -8.19 10.38 6.01
C CYS A 74 -8.37 9.18 5.06
N GLY A 75 -9.19 8.18 5.40
CA GLY A 75 -9.34 6.93 4.62
C GLY A 75 -8.62 5.74 5.25
N TYR A 76 -8.46 4.66 4.49
CA TYR A 76 -7.75 3.47 4.96
C TYR A 76 -6.24 3.71 4.98
N MET A 77 -5.57 3.34 6.07
CA MET A 77 -4.10 3.37 6.22
C MET A 77 -3.57 2.10 6.88
N LEU A 78 -2.32 1.76 6.57
CA LEU A 78 -1.59 0.69 7.25
C LEU A 78 -0.91 1.24 8.51
N ASP A 79 -0.94 0.44 9.58
CA ASP A 79 -0.15 0.77 10.77
C ASP A 79 1.36 0.78 10.45
N GLY A 80 2.09 1.77 10.97
CA GLY A 80 3.52 1.95 10.73
C GLY A 80 3.92 2.12 9.25
N MET A 81 3.02 2.64 8.40
CA MET A 81 3.30 2.87 6.96
C MET A 81 4.56 3.72 6.77
N LYS A 82 5.48 3.26 5.92
CA LYS A 82 6.73 3.97 5.63
C LYS A 82 6.48 4.97 4.49
N VAL A 83 6.79 6.24 4.72
CA VAL A 83 6.61 7.31 3.74
C VAL A 83 7.93 8.07 3.56
N LEU A 84 8.39 8.21 2.32
CA LEU A 84 9.53 9.05 1.96
C LEU A 84 9.01 10.36 1.36
N ILE A 85 9.41 11.50 1.93
CA ILE A 85 9.08 12.85 1.44
C ILE A 85 10.33 13.49 0.85
N LEU A 86 10.28 13.80 -0.44
CA LEU A 86 11.31 14.58 -1.13
C LEU A 86 10.95 16.07 -1.00
N GLY A 87 11.88 16.88 -0.51
CA GLY A 87 11.61 18.28 -0.15
C GLY A 87 10.93 18.43 1.22
N MET A 88 11.31 17.59 2.21
CA MET A 88 10.66 17.55 3.53
C MET A 88 10.75 18.87 4.31
N ASP A 89 11.78 19.68 4.14
CA ASP A 89 11.94 21.00 4.78
C ASP A 89 11.46 22.16 3.86
N GLY A 90 10.68 21.81 2.85
CA GLY A 90 9.93 22.74 2.01
C GLY A 90 8.63 23.22 2.66
N TYR A 91 7.98 24.19 2.01
CA TYR A 91 6.72 24.78 2.48
C TYR A 91 5.61 23.74 2.66
N LEU A 92 5.46 22.82 1.71
CA LEU A 92 4.45 21.74 1.78
C LEU A 92 4.99 20.48 2.44
N GLY A 93 6.29 20.19 2.29
CA GLY A 93 6.91 18.98 2.83
C GLY A 93 6.85 18.93 4.36
N TRP A 94 7.14 20.05 5.02
CA TRP A 94 7.19 20.12 6.48
C TRP A 94 5.83 19.85 7.14
N PRO A 95 4.73 20.56 6.79
CA PRO A 95 3.43 20.29 7.37
C PRO A 95 2.89 18.91 6.99
N LEU A 96 3.21 18.39 5.80
CA LEU A 96 2.84 17.03 5.40
C LEU A 96 3.54 15.97 6.28
N ALA A 97 4.83 16.13 6.55
CA ALA A 97 5.60 15.25 7.42
C ALA A 97 5.00 15.19 8.82
N LEU A 98 4.68 16.35 9.41
CA LEU A 98 4.05 16.42 10.73
C LEU A 98 2.67 15.77 10.76
N LYS A 99 1.84 16.00 9.73
CA LYS A 99 0.52 15.37 9.61
C LYS A 99 0.64 13.85 9.55
N LEU A 100 1.52 13.32 8.69
CA LEU A 100 1.69 11.88 8.52
C LEU A 100 2.31 11.22 9.75
N ALA A 101 3.26 11.88 10.42
CA ALA A 101 3.83 11.41 11.69
C ALA A 101 2.75 11.30 12.78
N LYS A 102 1.86 12.31 12.89
CA LYS A 102 0.72 12.27 13.82
C LYS A 102 -0.26 11.13 13.52
N LEU A 103 -0.38 10.74 12.26
CA LEU A 103 -1.19 9.61 11.81
C LEU A 103 -0.53 8.23 12.03
N GLY A 104 0.67 8.17 12.63
CA GLY A 104 1.38 6.92 12.93
C GLY A 104 2.28 6.42 11.79
N CYS A 105 2.46 7.20 10.72
CA CYS A 105 3.39 6.85 9.65
C CYS A 105 4.85 7.00 10.09
N ARG A 106 5.71 6.10 9.61
CA ARG A 106 7.17 6.21 9.70
C ARG A 106 7.66 7.10 8.56
N VAL A 107 7.86 8.37 8.85
CA VAL A 107 8.25 9.38 7.85
C VAL A 107 9.77 9.47 7.73
N TYR A 108 10.26 9.46 6.49
CA TYR A 108 11.64 9.68 6.09
C TYR A 108 11.67 10.90 5.17
N GLY A 109 12.70 11.74 5.28
CA GLY A 109 12.82 12.96 4.47
C GLY A 109 14.17 13.08 3.80
N ILE A 110 14.17 13.59 2.57
CA ILE A 110 15.37 14.04 1.85
C ILE A 110 15.12 15.48 1.41
N ASP A 111 16.08 16.38 1.67
CA ASP A 111 15.98 17.79 1.32
C ASP A 111 17.36 18.36 0.97
N ASN A 112 17.40 19.37 0.10
CA ASN A 112 18.61 20.09 -0.30
C ASN A 112 18.72 21.50 0.33
N MET A 113 17.80 21.81 1.25
CA MET A 113 17.66 23.06 1.99
C MET A 113 17.43 24.29 1.10
N LEU A 114 16.89 24.10 -0.12
CA LEU A 114 16.68 25.20 -1.07
C LEU A 114 15.80 26.30 -0.48
N ARG A 115 14.71 25.95 0.22
CA ARG A 115 13.84 26.93 0.86
C ARG A 115 14.63 27.86 1.77
N ARG A 116 15.46 27.31 2.65
CA ARG A 116 16.27 28.11 3.60
C ARG A 116 17.20 29.07 2.88
N LYS A 117 17.69 28.73 1.68
CA LYS A 117 18.55 29.62 0.88
C LYS A 117 17.77 30.76 0.21
N LEU A 118 16.50 30.54 -0.13
CA LEU A 118 15.68 31.47 -0.90
C LEU A 118 14.91 32.48 -0.04
N VAL A 119 14.68 32.19 1.24
CA VAL A 119 13.85 33.05 2.13
C VAL A 119 14.55 33.47 3.43
N ALA A 120 15.87 33.25 3.53
CA ALA A 120 16.68 33.74 4.66
C ALA A 120 16.94 35.24 4.57
#